data_AF-A0A1Y3AZZ3-F1
#
_entry.id   AF-A0A1Y3AZZ3-F1
#
_cell.length_a   1.000
_cell.length_b   1.000
_cell.length_c   1.000
_cell.angle_alpha   90.00
_cell.angle_beta   90.00
_cell.angle_gamma   90.00
#
_symmetry.space_group_name_H-M   'P 1'
#
loop_
_entity.id
_entity.type
_entity.pdbx_description
1 polymer ?
#
loop_
_entity_poly.entity_id
_entity_poly.type
_entity_poly.pdbx_seq_one_letter_code
_entity_poly.pdbx_strand_id
1 'polypeptide(L)'
;MSDNNNDNHHHHNKMNQSTLLTLNDRFERLCKLFDTTIGIINNDDNNDDNDKKSFNYEFLIDLLIAVYTDIQRTVKTTRDKNSSAQKFSNLVKPLIDYIKQLQLNVDDFEQIKIIGKGAFGQVSLVKVI
;
A
#
# COMPACT_ATOMS: atom_id res chain seq x y z
N MET A 1 -39.94 -2.00 -49.49
CA MET A 1 -39.71 -1.56 -48.10
C MET A 1 -39.17 -2.76 -47.35
N SER A 2 -37.88 -2.75 -47.05
CA SER A 2 -37.21 -3.86 -46.36
C SER A 2 -36.29 -3.23 -45.31
N ASP A 3 -36.44 -3.71 -44.09
CA ASP A 3 -36.04 -3.07 -42.84
C ASP A 3 -34.52 -3.02 -42.66
N ASN A 4 -34.00 -1.82 -42.40
CA ASN A 4 -32.61 -1.59 -42.00
C ASN A 4 -32.49 -1.79 -40.48
N ASN A 5 -32.09 -3.00 -40.07
CA ASN A 5 -31.58 -3.27 -38.73
C ASN A 5 -30.18 -2.66 -38.59
N ASN A 6 -30.06 -1.60 -37.80
CA ASN A 6 -28.78 -1.04 -37.40
C ASN A 6 -28.68 -1.07 -35.87
N ASP A 7 -28.45 -2.27 -35.34
CA ASP A 7 -28.10 -2.51 -33.94
C ASP A 7 -26.64 -2.07 -33.71
N ASN A 8 -26.43 -0.75 -33.62
CA ASN A 8 -25.18 -0.21 -33.13
C ASN A 8 -25.18 -0.22 -31.60
N HIS A 9 -24.62 -1.31 -31.07
CA HIS A 9 -24.12 -1.44 -29.71
C HIS A 9 -23.39 -0.17 -29.28
N HIS A 10 -24.03 0.64 -28.43
CA HIS A 10 -23.36 1.73 -27.75
C HIS A 10 -22.47 1.12 -26.67
N HIS A 11 -21.18 1.13 -26.98
CA HIS A 11 -20.09 0.65 -26.16
C HIS A 11 -20.15 1.34 -24.79
N HIS A 12 -20.35 0.56 -23.73
CA HIS A 12 -20.24 1.01 -22.35
C HIS A 12 -18.77 1.34 -22.07
N ASN A 13 -18.36 2.55 -22.45
CA ASN A 13 -17.04 3.06 -22.09
C ASN A 13 -17.10 3.46 -20.62
N LYS A 14 -16.97 2.45 -19.74
CA LYS A 14 -16.77 2.67 -18.31
C LYS A 14 -15.41 3.33 -18.19
N MET A 15 -15.46 4.65 -18.17
CA MET A 15 -14.35 5.56 -17.96
C MET A 15 -13.52 4.99 -16.80
N ASN A 16 -12.37 4.41 -17.12
CA ASN A 16 -11.30 4.13 -16.15
C ASN A 16 -10.77 5.50 -15.72
N GLN A 17 -11.55 6.22 -14.92
CA GLN A 17 -11.01 7.26 -14.09
C GLN A 17 -10.13 6.52 -13.09
N SER A 18 -8.82 6.60 -13.27
CA SER A 18 -7.88 6.50 -12.16
C SER A 18 -8.24 7.63 -11.21
N THR A 19 -9.25 7.40 -10.36
CA THR A 19 -9.61 8.31 -9.28
C THR A 19 -8.36 8.47 -8.43
N LEU A 20 -7.77 9.67 -8.45
CA LEU A 20 -6.74 10.05 -7.50
C LEU A 20 -7.29 9.73 -6.10
N LEU A 21 -6.70 8.74 -5.44
CA LEU A 21 -7.16 8.31 -4.12
C LEU A 21 -6.82 9.42 -3.13
N THR A 22 -7.81 9.89 -2.38
CA THR A 22 -7.57 10.85 -1.31
C THR A 22 -6.78 10.19 -0.18
N LEU A 23 -6.17 10.99 0.70
CA LEU A 23 -5.50 10.47 1.89
C LEU A 23 -6.44 9.59 2.74
N ASN A 24 -7.71 10.00 2.89
CA ASN A 24 -8.72 9.24 3.63
C ASN A 24 -9.04 7.90 2.95
N ASP A 25 -9.19 7.88 1.62
CA ASP A 25 -9.43 6.63 0.88
C ASP A 25 -8.28 5.64 1.07
N ARG A 26 -7.04 6.15 1.14
CA ARG A 26 -5.85 5.33 1.34
C ARG A 26 -5.76 4.81 2.77
N PHE A 27 -6.05 5.63 3.78
CA PHE A 27 -6.15 5.17 5.17
C PHE A 27 -7.21 4.08 5.33
N GLU A 28 -8.41 4.25 4.75
CA GLU A 28 -9.47 3.25 4.84
C GLU A 28 -9.03 1.91 4.22
N ARG A 29 -8.38 1.95 3.05
CA ARG A 29 -7.83 0.75 2.40
C ARG A 29 -6.73 0.09 3.21
N LEU A 30 -5.89 0.90 3.87
CA LEU A 30 -4.80 0.43 4.71
C LEU A 30 -5.34 -0.23 5.99
N CYS A 31 -6.37 0.34 6.62
CA CYS A 31 -7.10 -0.30 7.72
C CYS A 31 -7.71 -1.64 7.31
N LYS A 32 -8.37 -1.71 6.14
CA LYS A 32 -8.94 -2.97 5.63
C LYS A 32 -7.89 -4.05 5.41
N LEU A 33 -6.67 -3.68 5.05
CA LEU A 33 -5.55 -4.63 4.91
C LEU A 33 -5.22 -5.32 6.25
N PHE A 34 -5.35 -4.59 7.36
CA PHE A 34 -5.12 -5.13 8.71
C PHE A 34 -6.28 -5.98 9.22
N ASP A 35 -7.53 -5.54 9.00
CA ASP A 35 -8.72 -6.22 9.52
C ASP A 35 -9.00 -7.56 8.83
N THR A 36 -8.63 -7.69 7.55
CA THR A 36 -8.86 -8.90 6.75
C THR A 36 -8.18 -10.14 7.35
N THR A 37 -7.09 -9.96 8.11
CA THR A 37 -6.34 -11.07 8.72
C THR A 37 -7.03 -11.60 9.99
N ILE A 38 -7.75 -10.75 10.73
CA ILE A 38 -8.43 -11.12 12.00
C ILE A 38 -9.67 -11.99 11.74
N GLY A 39 -10.40 -11.77 10.64
CA GLY A 39 -11.58 -12.56 10.29
C GLY A 39 -11.28 -14.02 9.92
N ILE A 40 -10.04 -14.36 9.55
CA ILE A 40 -9.63 -15.73 9.21
C ILE A 40 -9.31 -16.54 10.47
N ILE A 41 -8.76 -15.91 11.50
CA ILE A 41 -8.30 -16.58 12.73
C ILE A 41 -9.47 -16.88 13.69
N ASN A 42 -10.55 -16.11 13.64
CA ASN A 42 -11.65 -16.20 14.61
C ASN A 42 -12.74 -17.26 14.29
N ASN A 43 -12.55 -18.15 13.30
CA ASN A 43 -13.54 -19.19 12.98
C ASN A 43 -13.38 -20.49 13.79
N ASP A 44 -12.48 -20.52 14.77
CA ASP A 44 -12.30 -21.68 15.65
C ASP A 44 -12.88 -21.35 17.04
N ASP A 45 -14.14 -21.73 17.25
CA ASP A 45 -14.86 -21.70 18.54
C ASP A 45 -14.23 -22.71 19.51
N ASN A 46 -13.06 -22.38 20.05
CA ASN A 46 -12.48 -23.10 21.19
C ASN A 46 -12.05 -22.10 22.26
N ASN A 47 -12.80 -22.10 23.36
CA ASN A 47 -12.55 -21.33 24.58
C ASN A 47 -11.23 -21.75 25.22
N ASP A 48 -10.16 -21.02 24.93
CA ASP A 48 -8.96 -21.01 25.77
C ASP A 48 -8.47 -19.57 25.95
N ASP A 49 -8.69 -19.04 27.16
CA ASP A 49 -8.30 -17.70 27.62
C ASP A 49 -6.78 -17.61 27.86
N ASN A 50 -5.99 -17.94 26.84
CA ASN A 50 -4.54 -17.83 26.87
C ASN A 50 -4.05 -17.00 25.67
N ASP A 51 -3.75 -15.73 25.94
CA ASP A 51 -2.96 -14.83 25.11
C ASP A 51 -3.36 -14.74 23.62
N LYS A 52 -4.48 -14.07 23.34
CA LYS A 52 -4.68 -13.44 22.02
C LYS A 52 -3.56 -12.41 21.80
N LYS A 53 -2.41 -12.84 21.29
CA LYS A 53 -1.29 -11.99 20.90
C LYS A 53 -1.76 -11.07 19.77
N SER A 54 -2.08 -9.83 20.11
CA SER A 54 -2.24 -8.76 19.13
C SER A 54 -0.86 -8.45 18.55
N PHE A 55 -0.67 -8.76 17.27
CA PHE A 55 0.52 -8.33 16.54
C PHE A 55 0.32 -6.88 16.09
N ASN A 56 1.34 -6.04 16.30
CA ASN A 56 1.35 -4.71 15.69
C ASN A 56 1.68 -4.85 14.20
N TYR A 57 0.64 -4.84 13.37
CA TYR A 57 0.79 -4.99 11.93
C TYR A 57 1.48 -3.80 11.27
N GLU A 58 1.34 -2.59 11.81
CA GLU A 58 2.07 -1.42 11.33
C GLU A 58 3.58 -1.65 11.44
N PHE A 59 4.02 -2.12 12.60
CA PHE A 59 5.42 -2.48 12.83
C PHE A 59 5.90 -3.60 11.91
N LEU A 60 5.07 -4.62 11.66
CA LEU A 60 5.45 -5.71 10.74
C LEU A 60 5.60 -5.21 9.30
N ILE A 61 4.74 -4.30 8.85
CA ILE A 61 4.84 -3.67 7.54
C ILE A 61 6.11 -2.81 7.45
N ASP A 62 6.40 -2.01 8.46
CA ASP A 62 7.63 -1.19 8.50
C ASP A 62 8.88 -2.08 8.44
N LEU A 63 8.88 -3.18 9.20
CA LEU A 63 9.95 -4.18 9.16
C LEU A 63 10.07 -4.82 7.77
N LEU A 64 8.95 -5.21 7.16
CA LEU A 64 8.92 -5.79 5.82
C LEU A 64 9.48 -4.82 4.77
N ILE A 65 9.11 -3.54 4.84
CA ILE A 65 9.61 -2.48 3.95
C ILE A 65 11.11 -2.26 4.16
N ALA A 66 11.58 -2.23 5.41
CA ALA A 66 12.99 -2.06 5.74
C ALA A 66 13.83 -3.22 5.17
N VAL A 67 13.43 -4.47 5.45
CA VAL A 67 14.09 -5.68 4.94
C VAL A 67 14.07 -5.71 3.42
N TYR A 68 12.93 -5.41 2.78
CA TYR A 68 12.85 -5.31 1.33
C TYR A 68 13.84 -4.27 0.78
N THR A 69 13.89 -3.09 1.39
CA THR A 69 14.78 -1.99 0.96
C THR A 69 16.26 -2.38 1.04
N ASP A 70 16.68 -3.08 2.09
CA ASP A 70 18.05 -3.56 2.23
C ASP A 70 18.37 -4.71 1.26
N ILE A 71 17.42 -5.63 1.04
CA ILE A 71 17.57 -6.68 0.02
C ILE A 71 17.72 -6.06 -1.37
N GLN A 72 16.97 -5.00 -1.70
CA GLN A 72 17.07 -4.32 -2.98
C GLN A 72 18.46 -3.74 -3.26
N ARG A 73 19.21 -3.33 -2.22
CA ARG A 73 20.62 -2.88 -2.39
C ARG A 73 21.52 -4.04 -2.81
N THR A 74 21.31 -5.21 -2.21
CA THR A 74 22.05 -6.44 -2.52
C THR A 74 21.71 -6.97 -3.91
N VAL A 75 20.42 -7.04 -4.24
CA VAL A 75 19.85 -7.47 -5.53
C VAL A 75 20.38 -6.67 -6.71
N LYS A 76 20.54 -5.35 -6.55
CA LYS A 76 21.10 -4.47 -7.60
C LYS A 76 22.56 -4.78 -7.95
N THR A 77 23.32 -5.30 -7.00
CA THR A 77 24.76 -5.58 -7.16
C THR A 77 25.01 -7.01 -7.62
N THR A 78 24.12 -7.94 -7.28
CA THR A 78 24.23 -9.36 -7.60
C THR A 78 23.73 -9.68 -9.01
N ARG A 79 24.61 -10.27 -9.84
CA ARG A 79 24.27 -10.71 -11.21
C ARG A 79 23.49 -12.04 -11.24
N ASP A 80 23.48 -12.79 -10.15
CA ASP A 80 22.75 -14.05 -10.03
C ASP A 80 21.24 -13.82 -9.88
N LYS A 81 20.53 -14.02 -10.99
CA LYS A 81 19.08 -13.89 -11.11
C LYS A 81 18.30 -14.95 -10.31
N ASN A 82 18.96 -16.03 -9.88
CA ASN A 82 18.32 -17.16 -9.19
C ASN A 82 18.58 -17.17 -7.67
N SER A 83 19.28 -16.16 -7.15
CA SER A 83 19.50 -16.02 -5.71
C SER A 83 18.18 -15.92 -4.95
N SER A 84 18.16 -16.43 -3.71
CA SER A 84 16.99 -16.37 -2.83
C SER A 84 16.50 -14.93 -2.59
N ALA A 85 17.42 -13.98 -2.53
CA ALA A 85 17.15 -12.55 -2.42
C ALA A 85 16.33 -12.00 -3.62
N GLN A 86 16.68 -12.38 -4.85
CA GLN A 86 15.93 -12.00 -6.06
C GLN A 86 14.53 -12.60 -6.05
N LYS A 87 14.42 -13.88 -5.68
CA LYS A 87 13.12 -14.58 -5.59
C LYS A 87 12.20 -13.92 -4.57
N PHE A 88 12.72 -13.62 -3.38
CA PHE A 88 11.99 -12.89 -2.34
C PHE A 88 11.57 -11.50 -2.81
N SER A 89 12.49 -10.73 -3.40
CA SER A 89 12.18 -9.39 -3.90
C SER A 89 11.05 -9.41 -4.93
N ASN A 90 11.10 -10.31 -5.91
CA ASN A 90 10.06 -10.42 -6.93
C ASN A 90 8.70 -10.85 -6.36
N LEU A 91 8.71 -11.74 -5.36
CA LEU A 91 7.50 -12.20 -4.68
C LEU A 91 6.81 -11.06 -3.91
N VAL A 92 7.59 -10.29 -3.16
CA VAL A 92 7.07 -9.31 -2.19
C VAL A 92 6.86 -7.93 -2.83
N LYS A 93 7.50 -7.65 -3.96
CA LYS A 93 7.42 -6.37 -4.67
C LYS A 93 5.98 -5.86 -4.91
N PRO A 94 5.02 -6.66 -5.42
CA PRO A 94 3.67 -6.16 -5.66
C PRO A 94 2.97 -5.68 -4.37
N LEU A 95 3.19 -6.38 -3.26
CA LEU A 95 2.65 -6.01 -1.96
C LEU A 95 3.29 -4.71 -1.44
N ILE A 96 4.61 -4.58 -1.56
CA ILE A 96 5.33 -3.35 -1.16
C ILE A 96 4.88 -2.16 -2.00
N ASP A 97 4.74 -2.33 -3.31
CA ASP A 97 4.30 -1.26 -4.20
C ASP A 97 2.86 -0.82 -3.84
N TYR A 98 1.98 -1.77 -3.51
CA TYR A 98 0.62 -1.46 -3.06
C TYR A 98 0.61 -0.72 -1.71
N ILE A 99 1.35 -1.21 -0.72
CA ILE A 99 1.45 -0.56 0.60
C ILE A 99 1.98 0.87 0.46
N LYS A 100 3.04 1.07 -0.34
CA LYS A 100 3.61 2.40 -0.58
C LYS A 100 2.64 3.37 -1.23
N GLN A 101 1.72 2.88 -2.07
CA GLN A 101 0.67 3.73 -2.64
C GLN A 101 -0.32 4.20 -1.57
N LEU A 102 -0.57 3.38 -0.56
CA LEU A 102 -1.52 3.67 0.52
C LEU A 102 -0.91 4.47 1.68
N GLN A 103 0.42 4.44 1.86
CA GLN A 103 1.10 5.16 2.93
C GLN A 103 0.98 6.68 2.82
N LEU A 104 1.01 7.34 3.98
CA LEU A 104 1.11 8.79 4.07
C LEU A 104 2.37 9.29 3.35
N ASN A 105 2.21 10.28 2.49
CA ASN A 105 3.28 10.85 1.67
C ASN A 105 3.36 12.37 1.90
N VAL A 106 4.54 12.95 1.64
CA VAL A 106 4.74 14.40 1.70
C VAL A 106 3.83 15.15 0.72
N ASP A 107 3.50 14.51 -0.41
CA ASP A 107 2.62 15.07 -1.44
C ASP A 107 1.17 15.24 -0.98
N ASP A 108 0.79 14.65 0.17
CA ASP A 108 -0.52 14.85 0.80
C ASP A 108 -0.62 16.18 1.57
N PHE A 109 0.48 16.93 1.62
CA PHE A 109 0.60 18.12 2.43
C PHE A 109 1.08 19.30 1.59
N GLU A 110 0.36 20.42 1.72
CA GLU A 110 0.83 21.72 1.26
C GLU A 110 1.76 22.32 2.33
N GLN A 111 3.02 22.59 1.97
CA GLN A 111 3.95 23.27 2.86
C GLN A 111 3.66 24.77 2.89
N ILE A 112 3.10 25.26 4.00
CA ILE A 112 2.73 26.67 4.16
C ILE A 112 3.98 27.50 4.49
N LYS A 113 4.75 27.09 5.50
CA LYS A 113 5.98 27.78 5.90
C LYS A 113 6.91 26.88 6.70
N ILE A 114 8.22 27.15 6.63
CA ILE A 114 9.20 26.57 7.56
C ILE A 114 9.16 27.37 8.86
N ILE A 115 9.04 26.69 9.99
CA ILE A 115 9.00 27.28 11.34
C ILE A 115 10.26 26.99 12.17
N GLY A 116 11.14 26.09 11.71
CA GLY A 116 12.41 25.82 12.36
C GLY A 116 13.35 25.01 11.48
N LYS A 117 14.66 25.16 11.72
CA LYS A 117 15.73 24.36 11.08
C LYS A 117 16.70 23.87 12.15
N GLY A 118 17.12 22.62 12.05
CA GLY A 118 18.08 21.98 12.94
C GLY A 118 19.13 21.18 12.15
N ALA A 119 20.02 20.50 12.88
CA ALA A 119 21.11 19.74 12.27
C ALA A 119 20.64 18.57 11.37
N PHE A 120 19.47 18.00 11.66
CA PHE A 120 18.94 16.82 10.98
C PHE A 120 17.70 17.09 10.13
N GLY A 121 17.30 18.36 9.95
CA GLY A 121 16.16 18.68 9.11
C GLY A 121 15.47 19.99 9.43
N GLN A 122 14.25 20.13 8.95
CA GLN A 122 13.42 21.32 9.11
C GLN A 122 12.03 20.96 9.63
N VAL A 123 11.42 21.88 10.37
CA VAL A 123 10.04 21.78 10.85
C VAL A 123 9.19 22.74 10.02
N SER A 124 8.09 22.25 9.48
CA SER A 124 7.21 23.01 8.61
C SER A 124 5.78 22.99 9.12
N LEU A 125 5.11 24.14 9.00
CA LEU A 125 3.66 24.22 9.08
C LEU A 125 3.09 23.70 7.76
N VAL A 126 2.19 22.71 7.86
CA VAL A 126 1.59 22.04 6.70
C VAL A 126 0.07 21.98 6.83
N LYS A 127 -0.61 21.83 5.70
CA LYS A 127 -2.05 21.57 5.61
C LYS A 127 -2.31 20.35 4.74
N VAL A 128 -3.22 19.47 5.16
CA VAL A 128 -3.67 18.32 4.36
C VAL A 128 -4.44 18.82 3.13
N ILE A 129 -4.11 18.27 1.97
CA ILE A 129 -4.75 18.59 0.67
C ILE A 129 -5.98 17.71 0.44
#